data_AF-A0A6I3WZM7-F1
#
_entry.id   AF-A0A6I3WZM7-F1
#
_cell.length_a   1.000
_cell.length_b   1.000
_cell.length_c   1.000
_cell.angle_alpha   90.00
_cell.angle_beta   90.00
_cell.angle_gamma   90.00
#
_symmetry.space_group_name_H-M   'P 1'
#
loop_
_entity.id
_entity.type
_entity.pdbx_description
1 polymer ?
#
loop_
_entity_poly.entity_id
_entity_poly.type
_entity_poly.pdbx_seq_one_letter_code
_entity_poly.pdbx_strand_id
1 'polypeptide(L)'
;MDDRRTLSPNRHSGIDVTNANFRTVRKGFDPAEVRSFLEGIGREVALLEKRLQDVQSKLTDALHRAENPVLDEAQLAAALGSQSAAILRAAHDEAGRVTNEAQERASQIFTQAQERATNYIVEAQARALSIMNEAEVQSQQKDEEARAATQRLEDSARINGEAIIDRSREQGRAVVEQANEARRQILNDLMVKRKALNVQIEQLRAARDVLTASVSSVRESVDQVLGGLMSSDEGARAAAIEALRHRPTGPEPTEEELLKDVPLRPVPEAAAVTPDDLVTTESTPPSRLPPVDKEAVKSRGTTPTLVPDPVALDVAPSSDVVGEIFARLRASTHEEKGSEPTPPKRPTKVATTPVTPDDELFLQREAALAPHLSELVRHVKRALQDDQNVMIDRLRGVQGMITDQMGDVAEQRSRYVAAATDSIRAAAKAGVTFSRTVAGVSGDLVGTAAVEECATDLGITLALALRKRVQADGNDDGAERANAAYKEWRGARIERLCGDIARRAFNVGVIAACEGTQVRMVISPTDEPCDACKLDASSGMHLAGQNFPSGQPHPPLHAGCSCAVIPA
;
A
#
# COMPACT_ATOMS: atom_id res chain seq x y z
N MET A 1 -109.72 11.37 -25.96
CA MET A 1 -109.99 12.50 -26.88
C MET A 1 -111.44 12.90 -26.72
N ASP A 2 -111.73 14.19 -26.59
CA ASP A 2 -113.10 14.70 -26.44
C ASP A 2 -113.91 14.51 -27.72
N ASP A 3 -114.63 13.39 -27.80
CA ASP A 3 -115.71 13.26 -28.77
C ASP A 3 -116.91 14.06 -28.26
N ARG A 4 -116.78 15.40 -28.34
CA ARG A 4 -117.88 16.37 -28.20
C ARG A 4 -118.90 16.05 -29.28
N ARG A 5 -119.76 15.07 -29.00
CA ARG A 5 -120.92 14.77 -29.82
C ARG A 5 -121.70 16.05 -29.99
N THR A 6 -121.63 16.59 -31.19
CA THR A 6 -122.44 17.69 -31.66
C THR A 6 -123.88 17.20 -31.72
N LEU A 7 -124.52 17.20 -30.55
CA LEU A 7 -125.96 17.05 -30.42
C LEU A 7 -126.58 18.17 -31.23
N SER A 8 -127.02 17.83 -32.44
CA SER A 8 -127.57 18.80 -33.38
C SER A 8 -128.70 19.55 -32.67
N PRO A 9 -128.71 20.90 -32.65
CA PRO A 9 -129.59 21.67 -31.77
C PRO A 9 -131.09 21.52 -32.08
N ASN A 10 -131.44 20.83 -33.16
CA ASN A 10 -132.81 20.49 -33.57
C ASN A 10 -133.19 19.02 -33.26
N ARG A 11 -132.47 18.34 -32.35
CA ARG A 11 -132.75 16.94 -31.99
C ARG A 11 -133.86 16.87 -30.94
N HIS A 12 -135.10 16.73 -31.40
CA HIS A 12 -136.24 16.41 -30.53
C HIS A 12 -136.15 14.95 -30.05
N SER A 13 -136.21 14.72 -28.74
CA SER A 13 -136.37 13.37 -28.18
C SER A 13 -137.78 12.84 -28.48
N GLY A 14 -138.01 11.54 -28.29
CA GLY A 14 -139.35 10.97 -28.44
C GLY A 14 -140.41 11.68 -27.58
N ILE A 15 -140.02 12.19 -26.40
CA ILE A 15 -140.88 12.93 -25.46
C ILE A 15 -141.15 14.37 -25.94
N ASP A 16 -140.18 15.01 -26.59
CA ASP A 16 -140.37 16.36 -27.16
C ASP A 16 -141.34 16.32 -28.36
N VAL A 17 -141.29 15.25 -29.15
CA VAL A 17 -142.21 15.04 -30.29
C VAL A 17 -143.65 14.81 -29.79
N THR A 18 -143.86 14.02 -28.73
CA THR A 18 -145.22 13.83 -28.17
C THR A 18 -145.80 15.10 -27.54
N ASN A 19 -144.95 15.97 -26.99
CA ASN A 19 -145.37 17.21 -26.31
C ASN A 19 -145.37 18.45 -27.23
N ALA A 20 -145.20 18.28 -28.54
CA ALA A 20 -145.14 19.38 -29.50
C ALA A 20 -146.49 20.11 -29.65
N ASN A 21 -146.51 21.40 -29.31
CA ASN A 21 -147.69 22.25 -29.39
C ASN A 21 -147.69 23.13 -30.65
N PHE A 22 -148.83 23.18 -31.35
CA PHE A 22 -149.00 23.93 -32.60
C PHE A 22 -150.14 24.97 -32.47
N ARG A 23 -150.03 26.10 -33.19
CA ARG A 23 -151.07 27.13 -33.22
C ARG A 23 -152.23 26.68 -34.11
N THR A 24 -153.46 26.84 -33.63
CA THR A 24 -154.68 26.49 -34.37
C THR A 24 -155.04 27.55 -35.42
N VAL A 25 -155.43 27.12 -36.63
CA VAL A 25 -155.77 27.99 -37.77
C VAL A 25 -157.14 27.58 -38.33
N ARG A 26 -157.93 28.54 -38.83
CA ARG A 26 -159.36 28.37 -39.21
C ARG A 26 -159.64 27.34 -40.32
N LYS A 27 -158.60 26.87 -41.03
CA LYS A 27 -158.58 25.64 -41.84
C LYS A 27 -157.28 24.92 -41.53
N GLY A 28 -157.33 23.73 -40.95
CA GLY A 28 -156.17 22.93 -40.55
C GLY A 28 -156.57 21.49 -40.26
N PHE A 29 -155.58 20.62 -40.00
CA PHE A 29 -155.79 19.22 -39.61
C PHE A 29 -156.45 19.10 -38.23
N ASP A 30 -157.14 17.99 -37.98
CA ASP A 30 -157.76 17.72 -36.68
C ASP A 30 -156.70 17.61 -35.57
N PRO A 31 -156.76 18.44 -34.50
CA PRO A 31 -155.84 18.36 -33.38
C PRO A 31 -155.85 17.03 -32.62
N ALA A 32 -156.85 16.17 -32.79
CA ALA A 32 -156.90 14.81 -32.22
C ALA A 32 -156.08 13.81 -33.06
N GLU A 33 -156.26 13.81 -34.39
CA GLU A 33 -155.50 12.95 -35.31
C GLU A 33 -154.01 13.28 -35.28
N VAL A 34 -153.66 14.57 -35.28
CA VAL A 34 -152.27 15.03 -35.20
C VAL A 34 -151.60 14.56 -33.90
N ARG A 35 -152.31 14.58 -32.76
CA ARG A 35 -151.76 14.06 -31.48
C ARG A 35 -151.53 12.55 -31.52
N SER A 36 -152.49 11.77 -32.01
CA SER A 36 -152.34 10.31 -32.18
C SER A 36 -151.13 9.97 -33.07
N PHE A 37 -150.92 10.72 -34.15
CA PHE A 37 -149.77 10.54 -35.04
C PHE A 37 -148.44 10.93 -34.37
N LEU A 38 -148.39 12.02 -33.59
CA LEU A 38 -147.22 12.42 -32.81
C LEU A 38 -146.89 11.43 -31.67
N GLU A 39 -147.89 10.82 -31.05
CA GLU A 39 -147.71 9.70 -30.10
C GLU A 39 -147.19 8.43 -30.79
N GLY A 40 -147.51 8.23 -32.07
CA GLY A 40 -146.88 7.21 -32.93
C GLY A 40 -145.40 7.50 -33.15
N ILE A 41 -145.09 8.67 -33.72
CA ILE A 41 -143.70 9.09 -34.03
C ILE A 41 -142.85 9.15 -32.77
N GLY A 42 -143.36 9.71 -31.66
CA GLY A 42 -142.62 9.80 -30.40
C GLY A 42 -142.19 8.44 -29.85
N ARG A 43 -143.03 7.40 -30.01
CA ARG A 43 -142.67 6.01 -29.67
C ARG A 43 -141.60 5.43 -30.60
N GLU A 44 -141.68 5.69 -31.91
CA GLU A 44 -140.65 5.24 -32.86
C GLU A 44 -139.30 5.95 -32.65
N VAL A 45 -139.31 7.26 -32.39
CA VAL A 45 -138.11 8.04 -32.06
C VAL A 45 -137.48 7.49 -30.78
N ALA A 46 -138.26 7.29 -29.70
CA ALA A 46 -137.75 6.71 -28.46
C ALA A 46 -137.14 5.29 -28.66
N LEU A 47 -137.75 4.47 -29.53
CA LEU A 47 -137.22 3.14 -29.88
C LEU A 47 -135.88 3.24 -30.65
N LEU A 48 -135.77 4.18 -31.60
CA LEU A 48 -134.53 4.43 -32.34
C LEU A 48 -133.42 5.01 -31.44
N GLU A 49 -133.76 5.89 -30.51
CA GLU A 49 -132.84 6.43 -29.52
C GLU A 49 -132.25 5.33 -28.63
N LYS A 50 -133.12 4.46 -28.08
CA LYS A 50 -132.69 3.29 -27.31
C LYS A 50 -131.78 2.37 -28.13
N ARG A 51 -132.13 2.09 -29.39
CA ARG A 51 -131.33 1.23 -30.27
C ARG A 51 -129.97 1.84 -30.64
N LEU A 52 -129.88 3.17 -30.80
CA LEU A 52 -128.62 3.86 -31.00
C LEU A 52 -127.72 3.78 -29.76
N GLN A 53 -128.30 3.92 -28.57
CA GLN A 53 -127.58 3.77 -27.30
C GLN A 53 -127.04 2.33 -27.12
N ASP A 54 -127.86 1.32 -27.42
CA ASP A 54 -127.48 -0.10 -27.39
C ASP A 54 -126.38 -0.48 -28.41
N VAL A 55 -126.30 0.21 -29.55
CA VAL A 55 -125.24 0.01 -30.54
C VAL A 55 -123.96 0.71 -30.12
N GLN A 56 -124.07 1.90 -29.52
CA GLN A 56 -122.91 2.65 -29.03
C GLN A 56 -122.23 1.96 -27.85
N SER A 57 -122.97 1.38 -26.90
CA SER A 57 -122.39 0.60 -25.80
C SER A 57 -121.67 -0.65 -26.32
N LYS A 58 -122.26 -1.39 -27.26
CA LYS A 58 -121.61 -2.55 -27.90
C LYS A 58 -120.32 -2.17 -28.65
N LEU A 59 -120.29 -0.98 -29.26
CA LEU A 59 -119.09 -0.47 -29.93
C LEU A 59 -117.99 -0.13 -28.91
N THR A 60 -118.31 0.56 -27.81
CA THR A 60 -117.33 0.86 -26.76
C THR A 60 -116.81 -0.41 -26.09
N ASP A 61 -117.68 -1.39 -25.83
CA ASP A 61 -117.29 -2.67 -25.23
C ASP A 61 -116.39 -3.49 -26.18
N ALA A 62 -116.59 -3.38 -27.49
CA ALA A 62 -115.78 -4.06 -28.50
C ALA A 62 -114.40 -3.40 -28.65
N LEU A 63 -114.34 -2.07 -28.69
CA LEU A 63 -113.09 -1.31 -28.70
C LEU A 63 -112.25 -1.59 -27.44
N HIS A 64 -112.88 -1.55 -26.26
CA HIS A 64 -112.20 -1.85 -24.99
C HIS A 64 -111.62 -3.28 -24.94
N ARG A 65 -112.28 -4.26 -25.58
CA ARG A 65 -111.77 -5.64 -25.72
C ARG A 65 -110.67 -5.80 -26.77
N ALA A 66 -110.61 -4.91 -27.77
CA ALA A 66 -109.54 -4.88 -28.77
C ALA A 66 -108.28 -4.20 -28.22
N GLU A 67 -108.44 -3.14 -27.43
CA GLU A 67 -107.34 -2.44 -26.75
C GLU A 67 -106.77 -3.25 -25.57
N ASN A 68 -107.60 -4.07 -24.92
CA ASN A 68 -107.21 -4.94 -23.81
C ASN A 68 -107.45 -6.42 -24.17
N PRO A 69 -106.64 -7.01 -25.06
CA PRO A 69 -106.73 -8.43 -25.36
C PRO A 69 -106.37 -9.24 -24.12
N VAL A 70 -107.23 -10.19 -23.74
CA VAL A 70 -106.95 -11.11 -22.64
C VAL A 70 -105.91 -12.12 -23.13
N LEU A 71 -104.65 -11.90 -22.76
CA LEU A 71 -103.56 -12.83 -23.02
C LEU A 71 -103.75 -14.08 -22.17
N ASP A 72 -103.80 -15.23 -22.82
CA ASP A 72 -103.82 -16.52 -22.14
C ASP A 72 -102.44 -16.83 -21.53
N GLU A 73 -102.41 -17.60 -20.44
CA GLU A 73 -101.19 -17.92 -19.68
C GLU A 73 -100.15 -18.61 -20.59
N ALA A 74 -100.62 -19.46 -21.50
CA ALA A 74 -99.79 -20.11 -22.52
C ALA A 74 -99.14 -19.12 -23.51
N GLN A 75 -99.83 -18.03 -23.88
CA GLN A 75 -99.30 -17.01 -24.79
C GLN A 75 -98.23 -16.16 -24.09
N LEU A 76 -98.47 -15.79 -22.83
CA LEU A 76 -97.50 -15.04 -22.03
C LEU A 76 -96.24 -15.88 -21.77
N ALA A 77 -96.40 -17.15 -21.41
CA ALA A 77 -95.28 -18.08 -21.21
C ALA A 77 -94.46 -18.28 -22.50
N ALA A 78 -95.11 -18.41 -23.66
CA ALA A 78 -94.42 -18.52 -24.95
C ALA A 78 -93.66 -17.24 -25.32
N ALA A 79 -94.28 -16.07 -25.15
CA ALA A 79 -93.62 -14.78 -25.41
C ALA A 79 -92.39 -14.59 -24.50
N LEU A 80 -92.55 -14.80 -23.20
CA LEU A 80 -91.50 -14.62 -22.19
C LEU A 80 -90.38 -15.66 -22.36
N GLY A 81 -90.71 -16.91 -22.70
CA GLY A 81 -89.74 -17.93 -23.10
C GLY A 81 -88.95 -17.56 -24.36
N SER A 82 -89.62 -17.02 -25.39
CA SER A 82 -88.94 -16.59 -26.63
C SER A 82 -88.00 -15.40 -26.43
N GLN A 83 -88.38 -14.41 -25.62
CA GLN A 83 -87.48 -13.31 -25.22
C GLN A 83 -86.33 -13.82 -24.36
N SER A 84 -86.59 -14.69 -23.38
CA SER A 84 -85.52 -15.25 -22.52
C SER A 84 -84.50 -16.03 -23.35
N ALA A 85 -84.95 -16.85 -24.31
CA ALA A 85 -84.09 -17.56 -25.23
C ALA A 85 -83.36 -16.64 -26.23
N ALA A 86 -83.90 -15.46 -26.54
CA ALA A 86 -83.21 -14.44 -27.36
C ALA A 86 -82.12 -13.73 -26.55
N ILE A 87 -82.39 -13.36 -25.30
CA ILE A 87 -81.41 -12.75 -24.38
C ILE A 87 -80.26 -13.71 -24.11
N LEU A 88 -80.53 -14.99 -23.83
CA LEU A 88 -79.48 -16.00 -23.62
C LEU A 88 -78.60 -16.20 -24.87
N ARG A 89 -79.18 -16.20 -26.08
CA ARG A 89 -78.40 -16.27 -27.32
C ARG A 89 -77.51 -15.03 -27.49
N ALA A 90 -78.07 -13.83 -27.36
CA ALA A 90 -77.29 -12.60 -27.43
C ALA A 90 -76.16 -12.54 -26.38
N ALA A 91 -76.40 -13.04 -25.17
CA ALA A 91 -75.38 -13.14 -24.12
C ALA A 91 -74.29 -14.16 -24.48
N HIS A 92 -74.63 -15.30 -25.08
CA HIS A 92 -73.65 -16.28 -25.57
C HIS A 92 -72.84 -15.77 -26.76
N ASP A 93 -73.47 -15.09 -27.72
CA ASP A 93 -72.82 -14.51 -28.90
C ASP A 93 -71.82 -13.41 -28.46
N GLU A 94 -72.23 -12.55 -27.53
CA GLU A 94 -71.37 -11.49 -26.97
C GLU A 94 -70.23 -12.08 -26.11
N ALA A 95 -70.51 -13.10 -25.29
CA ALA A 95 -69.47 -13.80 -24.55
C ALA A 95 -68.44 -14.45 -25.51
N GLY A 96 -68.90 -15.07 -26.60
CA GLY A 96 -68.05 -15.63 -27.65
C GLY A 96 -67.17 -14.56 -28.32
N ARG A 97 -67.76 -13.40 -28.64
CA ARG A 97 -67.03 -12.23 -29.19
C ARG A 97 -65.92 -11.77 -28.25
N VAL A 98 -66.23 -11.60 -26.96
CA VAL A 98 -65.25 -11.20 -25.93
C VAL A 98 -64.16 -12.25 -25.74
N THR A 99 -64.48 -13.55 -25.75
CA THR A 99 -63.46 -14.60 -25.63
C THR A 99 -62.52 -14.65 -26.83
N ASN A 100 -63.04 -14.46 -28.05
CA ASN A 100 -62.22 -14.47 -29.26
C ASN A 100 -61.28 -13.24 -29.28
N GLU A 101 -61.81 -12.05 -28.99
CA GLU A 101 -61.00 -10.83 -28.89
C GLU A 101 -59.94 -10.93 -27.78
N ALA A 102 -60.26 -11.54 -26.64
CA ALA A 102 -59.29 -11.81 -25.57
C ALA A 102 -58.19 -12.79 -26.00
N GLN A 103 -58.54 -13.84 -26.76
CA GLN A 103 -57.57 -14.82 -27.29
C GLN A 103 -56.65 -14.21 -28.35
N GLU A 104 -57.18 -13.38 -29.25
CA GLU A 104 -56.38 -12.64 -30.25
C GLU A 104 -55.42 -11.64 -29.58
N ARG A 105 -55.89 -10.88 -28.59
CA ARG A 105 -55.02 -9.98 -27.83
C ARG A 105 -53.96 -10.75 -27.03
N ALA A 106 -54.31 -11.90 -26.45
CA ALA A 106 -53.36 -12.75 -25.73
C ALA A 106 -52.27 -13.32 -26.65
N SER A 107 -52.62 -13.78 -27.85
CA SER A 107 -51.63 -14.29 -28.81
C SER A 107 -50.72 -13.18 -29.35
N GLN A 108 -51.26 -11.99 -29.62
CA GLN A 108 -50.47 -10.80 -30.00
C GLN A 108 -49.51 -10.35 -28.89
N ILE A 109 -49.95 -10.35 -27.63
CA ILE A 109 -49.07 -10.03 -26.49
C ILE A 109 -47.98 -11.08 -26.33
N PHE A 110 -48.31 -12.36 -26.54
CA PHE A 110 -47.33 -13.45 -26.47
C PHE A 110 -46.24 -13.34 -27.56
N THR A 111 -46.62 -13.10 -28.83
CA THR A 111 -45.64 -12.93 -29.91
C THR A 111 -44.77 -11.69 -29.69
N GLN A 112 -45.36 -10.55 -29.31
CA GLN A 112 -44.60 -9.34 -28.98
C GLN A 112 -43.66 -9.54 -27.79
N ALA A 113 -44.06 -10.31 -26.77
CA ALA A 113 -43.20 -10.64 -25.64
C ALA A 113 -42.04 -11.54 -26.07
N GLN A 114 -42.29 -12.52 -26.95
CA GLN A 114 -41.27 -13.41 -27.51
C GLN A 114 -40.26 -12.64 -28.38
N GLU A 115 -40.72 -11.78 -29.29
CA GLU A 115 -39.88 -10.92 -30.13
C GLU A 115 -39.02 -9.96 -29.29
N ARG A 116 -39.60 -9.34 -28.25
CA ARG A 116 -38.84 -8.51 -27.31
C ARG A 116 -37.78 -9.33 -26.58
N ALA A 117 -38.10 -10.52 -26.10
CA ALA A 117 -37.15 -11.40 -25.43
C ALA A 117 -35.99 -11.81 -26.35
N THR A 118 -36.26 -12.16 -27.62
CA THR A 118 -35.19 -12.46 -28.59
C THR A 118 -34.32 -11.24 -28.88
N ASN A 119 -34.91 -10.05 -29.02
CA ASN A 119 -34.15 -8.82 -29.24
C ASN A 119 -33.26 -8.47 -28.05
N TYR A 120 -33.77 -8.60 -26.81
CA TYR A 120 -32.96 -8.40 -25.60
C TYR A 120 -31.79 -9.39 -25.51
N ILE A 121 -31.97 -10.65 -25.91
CA ILE A 121 -30.87 -11.64 -25.95
C ILE A 121 -29.81 -11.24 -26.99
N VAL A 122 -30.22 -10.85 -28.20
CA VAL A 122 -29.29 -10.42 -29.27
C VAL A 122 -28.53 -9.17 -28.86
N GLU A 123 -29.20 -8.16 -28.29
CA GLU A 123 -28.52 -6.97 -27.78
C GLU A 123 -27.57 -7.27 -26.61
N ALA A 124 -27.95 -8.15 -25.69
CA ALA A 124 -27.10 -8.56 -24.58
C ALA A 124 -25.85 -9.29 -25.08
N GLN A 125 -25.99 -10.18 -26.07
CA GLN A 125 -24.87 -10.85 -26.73
C GLN A 125 -23.97 -9.85 -27.48
N ALA A 126 -24.54 -8.89 -28.22
CA ALA A 126 -23.77 -7.86 -28.90
C ALA A 126 -22.99 -6.96 -27.94
N ARG A 127 -23.62 -6.53 -26.82
CA ARG A 127 -22.93 -5.78 -25.75
C ARG A 127 -21.82 -6.59 -25.10
N ALA A 128 -22.06 -7.87 -24.80
CA ALA A 128 -21.04 -8.76 -24.22
C ALA A 128 -19.83 -8.92 -25.15
N LEU A 129 -20.06 -9.11 -26.46
CA LEU A 129 -18.98 -9.20 -27.45
C LEU A 129 -18.20 -7.89 -27.60
N SER A 130 -18.86 -6.72 -27.54
CA SER A 130 -18.16 -5.42 -27.52
C SER A 130 -17.23 -5.31 -26.32
N ILE A 131 -17.74 -5.59 -25.12
CA ILE A 131 -16.96 -5.55 -23.87
C ILE A 131 -15.79 -6.54 -23.90
N MET A 132 -15.98 -7.75 -24.45
CA MET A 132 -14.89 -8.72 -24.62
C MET A 132 -13.80 -8.23 -25.58
N ASN A 133 -14.18 -7.68 -26.74
CA ASN A 133 -13.22 -7.13 -27.71
C ASN A 133 -12.47 -5.92 -27.14
N GLU A 134 -13.17 -5.02 -26.43
CA GLU A 134 -12.57 -3.85 -25.77
C GLU A 134 -11.58 -4.29 -24.67
N ALA A 135 -11.95 -5.29 -23.86
CA ALA A 135 -11.07 -5.85 -22.84
C ALA A 135 -9.85 -6.57 -23.45
N GLU A 136 -10.02 -7.29 -24.57
CA GLU A 136 -8.92 -7.94 -25.28
C GLU A 136 -7.93 -6.91 -25.86
N VAL A 137 -8.43 -5.86 -26.51
CA VAL A 137 -7.58 -4.75 -27.01
C VAL A 137 -6.84 -4.05 -25.87
N GLN A 138 -7.50 -3.78 -24.74
CA GLN A 138 -6.84 -3.20 -23.56
C GLN A 138 -5.80 -4.15 -22.95
N SER A 139 -6.02 -5.47 -23.00
CA SER A 139 -5.03 -6.45 -22.55
C SER A 139 -3.80 -6.48 -23.46
N GLN A 140 -4.02 -6.51 -24.79
CA GLN A 140 -2.94 -6.48 -25.78
C GLN A 140 -2.10 -5.20 -25.66
N GLN A 141 -2.74 -4.03 -25.48
CA GLN A 141 -2.04 -2.77 -25.23
C GLN A 141 -1.18 -2.81 -23.97
N LYS A 142 -1.69 -3.34 -22.85
CA LYS A 142 -0.91 -3.48 -21.61
C LYS A 142 0.25 -4.45 -21.74
N ASP A 143 0.09 -5.54 -22.50
CA ASP A 143 1.17 -6.49 -22.79
C ASP A 143 2.26 -5.86 -23.67
N GLU A 144 1.89 -5.05 -24.66
CA GLU A 144 2.83 -4.29 -25.50
C GLU A 144 3.58 -3.22 -24.69
N GLU A 145 2.88 -2.46 -23.85
CA GLU A 145 3.48 -1.48 -22.94
C GLU A 145 4.44 -2.14 -21.93
N ALA A 146 4.06 -3.28 -21.35
CA ALA A 146 4.90 -4.04 -20.43
C ALA A 146 6.16 -4.60 -21.11
N ARG A 147 6.04 -5.09 -22.35
CA ARG A 147 7.19 -5.54 -23.17
C ARG A 147 8.12 -4.38 -23.50
N ALA A 148 7.57 -3.24 -23.94
CA ALA A 148 8.36 -2.04 -24.23
C ALA A 148 9.04 -1.46 -22.98
N ALA A 149 8.37 -1.49 -21.82
CA ALA A 149 8.98 -1.10 -20.55
C ALA A 149 10.11 -2.05 -20.13
N THR A 150 9.94 -3.36 -20.32
CA THR A 150 10.97 -4.38 -20.03
C THR A 150 12.20 -4.16 -20.92
N GLN A 151 12.02 -3.97 -22.23
CA GLN A 151 13.12 -3.68 -23.16
C GLN A 151 13.90 -2.41 -22.77
N ARG A 152 13.20 -1.33 -22.42
CA ARG A 152 13.84 -0.08 -21.94
C ARG A 152 14.65 -0.32 -20.66
N LEU A 153 14.17 -1.16 -19.75
CA LEU A 153 14.91 -1.53 -18.54
C LEU A 153 16.16 -2.36 -18.88
N GLU A 154 16.05 -3.36 -19.75
CA GLU A 154 17.19 -4.16 -20.23
C GLU A 154 18.26 -3.30 -20.91
N ASP A 155 17.87 -2.41 -21.84
CA ASP A 155 18.77 -1.48 -22.50
C ASP A 155 19.45 -0.53 -21.49
N SER A 156 18.69 0.01 -20.53
CA SER A 156 19.25 0.88 -19.48
C SER A 156 20.22 0.13 -18.56
N ALA A 157 19.90 -1.11 -18.18
CA ALA A 157 20.75 -1.95 -17.34
C ALA A 157 22.04 -2.32 -18.07
N ARG A 158 21.94 -2.62 -19.38
CA ARG A 158 23.09 -2.86 -20.25
C ARG A 158 24.01 -1.65 -20.36
N ILE A 159 23.47 -0.47 -20.69
CA ILE A 159 24.24 0.77 -20.79
C ILE A 159 24.93 1.11 -19.46
N ASN A 160 24.22 0.96 -18.34
CA ASN A 160 24.78 1.16 -17.00
C ASN A 160 25.89 0.13 -16.69
N GLY A 161 25.72 -1.13 -17.06
CA GLY A 161 26.73 -2.19 -16.91
C GLY A 161 27.99 -1.92 -17.73
N GLU A 162 27.85 -1.56 -19.01
CA GLU A 162 28.95 -1.17 -19.89
C GLU A 162 29.71 0.05 -19.32
N ALA A 163 28.99 1.07 -18.82
CA ALA A 163 29.59 2.24 -18.17
C ALA A 163 30.34 1.92 -16.86
N ILE A 164 29.86 0.96 -16.05
CA ILE A 164 30.57 0.50 -14.85
C ILE A 164 31.85 -0.25 -15.22
N ILE A 165 31.81 -1.10 -16.25
CA ILE A 165 32.98 -1.83 -16.76
C ILE A 165 34.04 -0.84 -17.25
N ASP A 166 33.67 0.17 -18.05
CA ASP A 166 34.62 1.13 -18.59
C ASP A 166 35.21 2.06 -17.51
N ARG A 167 34.41 2.50 -16.53
CA ARG A 167 34.93 3.21 -15.35
C ARG A 167 35.93 2.36 -14.55
N SER A 168 35.65 1.06 -14.40
CA SER A 168 36.54 0.12 -13.71
C SER A 168 37.85 -0.11 -14.48
N ARG A 169 37.78 -0.18 -15.82
CA ARG A 169 38.96 -0.25 -16.70
C ARG A 169 39.81 1.02 -16.63
N GLU A 170 39.18 2.19 -16.61
CA GLU A 170 39.88 3.47 -16.48
C GLU A 170 40.58 3.61 -15.12
N GLN A 171 39.90 3.25 -14.02
CA GLN A 171 40.52 3.16 -12.70
C GLN A 171 41.69 2.17 -12.67
N GLY A 172 41.54 0.98 -13.30
CA GLY A 172 42.63 0.01 -13.42
C GLY A 172 43.85 0.56 -14.17
N ARG A 173 43.64 1.32 -15.26
CA ARG A 173 44.73 2.01 -15.99
C ARG A 173 45.40 3.07 -15.10
N ALA A 174 44.63 3.89 -14.41
CA ALA A 174 45.16 4.93 -13.52
C ALA A 174 46.01 4.34 -12.37
N VAL A 175 45.57 3.24 -11.75
CA VAL A 175 46.34 2.55 -10.70
C VAL A 175 47.66 1.97 -11.26
N VAL A 176 47.65 1.39 -12.46
CA VAL A 176 48.88 0.89 -13.12
C VAL A 176 49.83 2.04 -13.47
N GLU A 177 49.31 3.19 -13.91
CA GLU A 177 50.13 4.38 -14.17
C GLU A 177 50.76 4.93 -12.89
N GLN A 178 49.98 5.08 -11.81
CA GLN A 178 50.47 5.49 -10.50
C GLN A 178 51.53 4.52 -9.95
N ALA A 179 51.34 3.21 -10.09
CA ALA A 179 52.30 2.20 -9.67
C ALA A 179 53.61 2.27 -10.48
N ASN A 180 53.53 2.52 -11.80
CA ASN A 180 54.69 2.72 -12.64
C ASN A 180 55.46 4.00 -12.29
N GLU A 181 54.75 5.08 -11.95
CA GLU A 181 55.38 6.34 -11.54
C GLU A 181 56.04 6.22 -10.15
N ALA A 182 55.37 5.60 -9.18
CA ALA A 182 55.97 5.26 -7.89
C ALA A 182 57.22 4.37 -8.05
N ARG A 183 57.20 3.40 -8.97
CA ARG A 183 58.37 2.58 -9.32
C ARG A 183 59.51 3.43 -9.90
N ARG A 184 59.24 4.37 -10.80
CA ARG A 184 60.26 5.29 -11.35
C ARG A 184 60.89 6.14 -10.24
N GLN A 185 60.06 6.69 -9.35
CA GLN A 185 60.51 7.47 -8.19
C GLN A 185 61.44 6.64 -7.29
N ILE A 186 61.04 5.42 -6.91
CA ILE A 186 61.87 4.51 -6.10
C ILE A 186 63.20 4.18 -6.81
N LEU A 187 63.19 3.92 -8.13
CA LEU A 187 64.42 3.65 -8.89
C LEU A 187 65.35 4.87 -8.95
N ASN A 188 64.82 6.08 -9.10
CA ASN A 188 65.59 7.32 -9.04
C ASN A 188 66.20 7.53 -7.64
N ASP A 189 65.41 7.32 -6.58
CA ASP A 189 65.84 7.38 -5.19
C ASP A 189 66.98 6.40 -4.89
N LEU A 190 66.86 5.15 -5.38
CA LEU A 190 67.89 4.14 -5.26
C LEU A 190 69.15 4.50 -6.06
N MET A 191 69.03 5.14 -7.23
CA MET A 191 70.17 5.63 -7.99
C MET A 191 70.90 6.76 -7.25
N VAL A 192 70.18 7.71 -6.65
CA VAL A 192 70.75 8.79 -5.83
C VAL A 192 71.44 8.22 -4.59
N LYS A 193 70.79 7.31 -3.86
CA LYS A 193 71.36 6.62 -2.69
C LYS A 193 72.60 5.82 -3.06
N ARG A 194 72.60 5.08 -4.18
CA ARG A 194 73.77 4.36 -4.70
C ARG A 194 74.93 5.31 -5.02
N LYS A 195 74.64 6.46 -5.65
CA LYS A 195 75.67 7.47 -5.94
C LYS A 195 76.26 8.07 -4.66
N ALA A 196 75.43 8.37 -3.67
CA ALA A 196 75.89 8.86 -2.36
C ALA A 196 76.76 7.83 -1.61
N LEU A 197 76.34 6.56 -1.58
CA LEU A 197 77.12 5.47 -0.99
C LEU A 197 78.46 5.26 -1.72
N ASN A 198 78.49 5.34 -3.05
CA ASN A 198 79.74 5.26 -3.80
C ASN A 198 80.70 6.42 -3.45
N VAL A 199 80.19 7.64 -3.29
CA VAL A 199 81.00 8.79 -2.84
C VAL A 199 81.56 8.56 -1.43
N GLN A 200 80.75 8.01 -0.51
CA GLN A 200 81.21 7.64 0.83
C GLN A 200 82.29 6.54 0.79
N ILE A 201 82.15 5.54 -0.09
CA ILE A 201 83.16 4.50 -0.28
C ILE A 201 84.49 5.10 -0.77
N GLU A 202 84.47 6.03 -1.72
CA GLU A 202 85.69 6.70 -2.17
C GLU A 202 86.29 7.62 -1.11
N GLN A 203 85.47 8.31 -0.31
CA GLN A 203 85.94 9.06 0.86
C GLN A 203 86.62 8.16 1.90
N LEU A 204 86.03 6.98 2.20
CA LEU A 204 86.62 6.00 3.12
C LEU A 204 87.90 5.36 2.56
N ARG A 205 87.99 5.14 1.24
CA ARG A 205 89.23 4.69 0.57
C ARG A 205 90.33 5.75 0.68
N ALA A 206 90.03 7.01 0.36
CA ALA A 206 90.97 8.11 0.50
C ALA A 206 91.44 8.28 1.95
N ALA A 207 90.52 8.21 2.93
CA ALA A 207 90.87 8.27 4.35
C ALA A 207 91.75 7.08 4.79
N ARG A 208 91.45 5.85 4.33
CA ARG A 208 92.32 4.68 4.53
C ARG A 208 93.69 4.88 3.92
N ASP A 209 93.79 5.44 2.72
CA ASP A 209 95.07 5.61 2.02
C ASP A 209 95.93 6.68 2.70
N VAL A 210 95.32 7.74 3.23
CA VAL A 210 95.97 8.72 4.12
C VAL A 210 96.44 8.06 5.42
N LEU A 211 95.61 7.23 6.06
CA LEU A 211 96.00 6.49 7.27
C LEU A 211 97.18 5.55 6.98
N THR A 212 97.15 4.79 5.89
CA THR A 212 98.25 3.92 5.46
C THR A 212 99.53 4.72 5.23
N ALA A 213 99.45 5.87 4.55
CA ALA A 213 100.60 6.76 4.37
C ALA A 213 101.14 7.29 5.71
N SER A 214 100.28 7.67 6.65
CA SER A 214 100.71 8.10 7.98
C SER A 214 101.38 6.98 8.79
N VAL A 215 100.87 5.75 8.71
CA VAL A 215 101.47 4.58 9.38
C VAL A 215 102.83 4.24 8.76
N SER A 216 102.96 4.30 7.43
CA SER A 216 104.26 4.16 6.75
C SER A 216 105.24 5.25 7.17
N SER A 217 104.81 6.51 7.24
CA SER A 217 105.67 7.63 7.69
C SER A 217 106.09 7.50 9.16
N VAL A 218 105.18 7.06 10.05
CA VAL A 218 105.53 6.73 11.45
C VAL A 218 106.55 5.59 11.49
N ARG A 219 106.39 4.56 10.66
CA ARG A 219 107.36 3.46 10.56
C ARG A 219 108.72 3.94 10.07
N GLU A 220 108.78 4.72 9.00
CA GLU A 220 110.04 5.30 8.48
C GLU A 220 110.72 6.18 9.54
N SER A 221 109.96 6.97 10.29
CA SER A 221 110.46 7.77 11.41
C SER A 221 111.03 6.91 12.55
N VAL A 222 110.36 5.80 12.90
CA VAL A 222 110.86 4.82 13.87
C VAL A 222 112.13 4.13 13.38
N ASP A 223 112.15 3.66 12.12
CA ASP A 223 113.33 3.03 11.50
C ASP A 223 114.51 4.03 11.42
N GLN A 224 114.24 5.32 11.17
CA GLN A 224 115.25 6.39 11.20
C GLN A 224 115.78 6.66 12.62
N VAL A 225 114.91 6.69 13.64
CA VAL A 225 115.33 6.83 15.05
C VAL A 225 116.16 5.62 15.50
N LEU A 226 115.77 4.40 15.12
CA LEU A 226 116.54 3.18 15.39
C LEU A 226 117.90 3.19 14.69
N GLY A 227 117.97 3.60 13.41
CA GLY A 227 119.24 3.78 12.70
C GLY A 227 120.13 4.87 13.31
N GLY A 228 119.53 5.97 13.78
CA GLY A 228 120.21 7.01 14.56
C GLY A 228 120.79 6.47 15.87
N LEU A 229 120.01 5.67 16.61
CA LEU A 229 120.48 5.02 17.84
C LEU A 229 121.63 4.03 17.56
N MET A 230 121.52 3.16 16.56
CA MET A 230 122.59 2.20 16.22
C MET A 230 123.87 2.90 15.73
N SER A 231 123.75 3.96 14.93
CA SER A 231 124.93 4.74 14.51
C SER A 231 125.51 5.58 15.65
N SER A 232 124.71 5.99 16.64
CA SER A 232 125.21 6.62 17.86
C SER A 232 125.90 5.63 18.81
N ASP A 233 125.43 4.39 18.90
CA ASP A 233 126.07 3.29 19.64
C ASP A 233 127.42 2.92 19.00
N GLU A 234 127.47 2.78 17.67
CA GLU A 234 128.73 2.53 16.96
C GLU A 234 129.68 3.74 17.02
N GLY A 235 129.16 4.97 16.95
CA GLY A 235 129.93 6.20 17.19
C GLY A 235 130.47 6.29 18.61
N ALA A 236 129.71 5.88 19.61
CA ALA A 236 130.14 5.81 21.01
C ALA A 236 131.19 4.72 21.23
N ARG A 237 131.06 3.55 20.57
CA ARG A 237 132.10 2.50 20.56
C ARG A 237 133.37 2.98 19.88
N ALA A 238 133.27 3.63 18.72
CA ALA A 238 134.42 4.18 18.01
C ALA A 238 135.12 5.27 18.84
N ALA A 239 134.37 6.18 19.49
CA ALA A 239 134.92 7.18 20.40
C ALA A 239 135.58 6.55 21.64
N ALA A 240 135.01 5.47 22.20
CA ALA A 240 135.61 4.72 23.29
C ALA A 240 136.91 4.01 22.86
N ILE A 241 136.95 3.44 21.65
CA ILE A 241 138.14 2.80 21.08
C ILE A 241 139.24 3.82 20.79
N GLU A 242 138.89 5.01 20.29
CA GLU A 242 139.86 6.09 20.04
C GLU A 242 140.39 6.69 21.35
N ALA A 243 139.54 6.81 22.38
CA ALA A 243 139.97 7.16 23.74
C ALA A 243 140.91 6.11 24.35
N LEU A 244 140.76 4.82 24.01
CA LEU A 244 141.71 3.78 24.39
C LEU A 244 143.05 3.89 23.65
N ARG A 245 143.09 4.39 22.41
CA ARG A 245 144.33 4.52 21.61
C ARG A 245 145.24 5.66 22.03
N HIS A 246 144.68 6.69 22.67
CA HIS A 246 145.45 7.84 23.17
C HIS A 246 145.78 7.76 24.67
N ARG A 247 145.75 6.56 25.29
CA ARG A 247 146.08 6.36 26.71
C ARG A 247 147.58 5.97 26.90
N PRO A 248 148.48 6.89 27.27
CA PRO A 248 149.81 6.52 27.73
C PRO A 248 149.74 5.79 29.08
N THR A 249 150.68 4.88 29.32
CA THR A 249 150.76 4.09 30.56
C THR A 249 151.21 4.96 31.74
N GLY A 250 150.29 5.23 32.67
CA GLY A 250 150.53 5.69 34.04
C GLY A 250 149.70 4.85 35.01
N PRO A 251 150.09 4.78 36.30
CA PRO A 251 149.40 3.96 37.31
C PRO A 251 147.95 4.41 37.53
N GLU A 252 147.10 3.50 37.99
CA GLU A 252 145.68 3.78 38.24
C GLU A 252 145.49 4.78 39.39
N PRO A 253 144.67 5.84 39.21
CA PRO A 253 144.35 6.77 40.29
C PRO A 253 143.42 6.09 41.31
N THR A 254 143.66 6.37 42.59
CA THR A 254 142.84 5.87 43.70
C THR A 254 141.53 6.66 43.84
N GLU A 255 140.55 6.01 44.47
CA GLU A 255 139.14 6.45 44.57
C GLU A 255 138.95 7.84 45.23
N GLU A 256 139.93 8.30 46.03
CA GLU A 256 139.90 9.59 46.73
C GLU A 256 140.26 10.82 45.86
N GLU A 257 140.80 10.63 44.65
CA GLU A 257 141.19 11.75 43.76
C GLU A 257 140.12 12.09 42.72
N LEU A 258 139.22 11.16 42.40
CA LEU A 258 138.13 11.31 41.42
C LEU A 258 136.92 12.14 41.92
N LEU A 259 136.90 12.51 43.21
CA LEU A 259 135.73 13.13 43.87
C LEU A 259 135.84 14.65 44.09
N LYS A 260 136.88 15.32 43.58
CA LYS A 260 137.16 16.75 43.92
C LYS A 260 136.43 17.80 43.07
N ASP A 261 136.00 17.49 41.84
CA ASP A 261 135.53 18.51 40.88
C ASP A 261 134.17 18.21 40.18
N VAL A 262 133.25 17.51 40.84
CA VAL A 262 131.87 17.34 40.33
C VAL A 262 130.90 18.37 40.98
N PRO A 263 130.40 19.38 40.25
CA PRO A 263 129.52 20.39 40.82
C PRO A 263 128.10 19.86 41.06
N LEU A 264 127.63 19.96 42.31
CA LEU A 264 126.23 19.74 42.68
C LEU A 264 125.34 20.90 42.17
N ARG A 265 124.30 20.59 41.39
CA ARG A 265 123.19 21.50 41.05
C ARG A 265 121.88 20.69 40.88
N PRO A 266 120.69 21.31 40.99
CA PRO A 266 119.77 20.92 42.05
C PRO A 266 118.55 20.14 41.54
N VAL A 267 117.98 19.32 42.41
CA VAL A 267 116.71 18.62 42.18
C VAL A 267 115.56 19.47 42.72
N PRO A 268 114.59 19.91 41.90
CA PRO A 268 113.27 20.33 42.37
C PRO A 268 112.44 19.10 42.75
N GLU A 269 111.72 19.22 43.85
CA GLU A 269 111.00 18.14 44.53
C GLU A 269 109.72 17.71 43.81
N ALA A 270 109.29 16.46 44.05
CA ALA A 270 108.10 15.88 43.43
C ALA A 270 106.80 16.37 44.05
N ALA A 271 105.71 16.34 43.27
CA ALA A 271 104.35 16.38 43.80
C ALA A 271 103.49 15.35 43.06
N ALA A 272 103.28 14.20 43.68
CA ALA A 272 102.24 13.27 43.28
C ALA A 272 100.92 13.68 43.95
N VAL A 273 99.86 13.89 43.18
CA VAL A 273 98.49 13.95 43.72
C VAL A 273 97.55 13.18 42.79
N THR A 274 96.77 12.30 43.42
CA THR A 274 95.70 11.49 42.84
C THR A 274 94.46 12.32 42.46
N PRO A 275 93.63 11.86 41.52
CA PRO A 275 92.24 12.29 41.42
C PRO A 275 91.30 11.16 41.81
N ASP A 276 90.71 11.26 43.00
CA ASP A 276 89.39 10.71 43.26
C ASP A 276 88.52 11.84 43.83
N ASP A 277 87.24 11.83 43.43
CA ASP A 277 86.11 12.64 43.91
C ASP A 277 85.97 14.19 43.67
N LEU A 278 84.80 14.51 43.09
CA LEU A 278 83.89 15.67 43.31
C LEU A 278 84.23 17.10 42.79
N VAL A 279 83.28 18.00 42.45
CA VAL A 279 81.97 17.93 41.73
C VAL A 279 81.39 19.36 41.50
N THR A 280 80.57 19.59 40.44
CA THR A 280 79.71 20.79 40.14
C THR A 280 80.39 22.17 39.86
N THR A 281 79.81 23.18 39.17
CA THR A 281 78.40 23.56 38.79
C THR A 281 78.23 24.18 37.38
N GLU A 282 77.08 23.92 36.71
CA GLU A 282 76.20 24.78 35.84
C GLU A 282 76.78 25.57 34.62
N SER A 283 76.18 25.63 33.41
CA SER A 283 74.77 25.94 33.07
C SER A 283 74.37 25.72 31.57
N THR A 284 73.37 24.83 31.32
CA THR A 284 72.15 24.98 30.45
C THR A 284 72.25 25.18 28.87
N PRO A 285 71.15 25.14 28.04
CA PRO A 285 70.86 24.10 26.99
C PRO A 285 70.66 24.68 25.52
N PRO A 286 69.97 24.09 24.48
CA PRO A 286 69.13 22.87 24.36
C PRO A 286 69.08 22.01 23.04
N SER A 287 68.33 20.88 23.10
CA SER A 287 67.56 20.15 22.02
C SER A 287 68.33 19.43 20.86
N ARG A 288 68.10 18.15 20.50
CA ARG A 288 66.82 17.55 20.01
C ARG A 288 66.92 16.00 19.76
N LEU A 289 65.85 15.25 20.10
CA LEU A 289 65.30 13.97 19.54
C LEU A 289 66.14 12.66 19.32
N PRO A 290 65.54 11.45 19.55
CA PRO A 290 66.20 10.13 19.41
C PRO A 290 65.65 9.22 18.26
N PRO A 291 66.30 8.07 18.00
CA PRO A 291 65.66 6.90 17.39
C PRO A 291 65.64 5.65 18.31
N VAL A 292 64.43 5.16 18.56
CA VAL A 292 63.93 3.78 18.33
C VAL A 292 64.90 2.59 18.50
N ASP A 293 64.55 1.71 19.45
CA ASP A 293 65.02 0.31 19.52
C ASP A 293 63.85 -0.69 19.47
N LYS A 294 64.17 -1.96 19.20
CA LYS A 294 63.23 -2.96 18.61
C LYS A 294 62.51 -3.89 19.60
N GLU A 295 61.44 -4.49 19.09
CA GLU A 295 60.58 -5.49 19.75
C GLU A 295 61.31 -6.76 20.22
N ALA A 296 60.81 -7.37 21.31
CA ALA A 296 60.84 -8.83 21.51
C ALA A 296 59.75 -9.34 22.48
N VAL A 297 58.62 -9.78 21.90
CA VAL A 297 57.80 -10.96 22.25
C VAL A 297 57.82 -11.50 23.71
N LYS A 298 56.64 -11.56 24.34
CA LYS A 298 56.19 -12.72 25.15
C LYS A 298 54.67 -12.81 25.23
N SER A 299 54.13 -14.02 25.39
CA SER A 299 52.73 -14.38 25.11
C SER A 299 52.10 -15.26 26.20
N ARG A 300 50.76 -15.18 26.33
CA ARG A 300 49.85 -16.02 27.15
C ARG A 300 50.10 -16.01 28.68
N GLY A 301 49.09 -16.02 29.55
CA GLY A 301 47.63 -16.02 29.40
C GLY A 301 46.94 -16.30 30.76
N THR A 302 45.64 -16.64 30.72
CA THR A 302 44.80 -17.20 31.82
C THR A 302 43.96 -16.20 32.66
N THR A 303 42.68 -16.55 32.84
CA THR A 303 41.60 -15.91 33.66
C THR A 303 41.37 -16.76 34.95
N PRO A 304 40.35 -16.60 35.85
CA PRO A 304 39.18 -15.68 35.90
C PRO A 304 38.73 -15.11 37.30
N THR A 305 37.67 -14.27 37.30
CA THR A 305 36.62 -14.05 38.35
C THR A 305 36.89 -13.23 39.65
N LEU A 306 36.16 -12.10 39.84
CA LEU A 306 35.14 -11.81 40.89
C LEU A 306 34.87 -10.27 41.04
N VAL A 307 33.80 -9.88 41.76
CA VAL A 307 32.96 -8.64 41.64
C VAL A 307 32.42 -8.27 43.05
N PRO A 308 32.05 -7.01 43.46
CA PRO A 308 31.62 -5.79 42.70
C PRO A 308 32.16 -4.38 43.16
N ASP A 309 31.76 -3.33 42.43
CA ASP A 309 31.23 -1.96 42.78
C ASP A 309 31.70 -1.11 44.01
N PRO A 310 31.41 0.22 44.05
CA PRO A 310 31.42 1.24 42.98
C PRO A 310 32.01 2.62 43.41
N VAL A 311 32.57 3.42 42.49
CA VAL A 311 32.59 4.89 42.60
C VAL A 311 32.46 5.53 41.21
N ALA A 312 31.55 6.50 41.07
CA ALA A 312 31.33 7.25 39.83
C ALA A 312 32.37 8.37 39.63
N LEU A 313 32.68 8.68 38.36
CA LEU A 313 33.11 10.01 37.91
C LEU A 313 32.92 10.14 36.39
N ASP A 314 32.11 11.11 35.97
CA ASP A 314 31.85 11.43 34.57
C ASP A 314 33.07 12.08 33.90
N VAL A 315 33.61 11.45 32.85
CA VAL A 315 34.33 12.15 31.77
C VAL A 315 34.06 11.45 30.43
N ALA A 316 33.63 12.21 29.43
CA ALA A 316 33.50 11.77 28.05
C ALA A 316 33.79 12.93 27.08
N PRO A 317 34.20 12.67 25.82
CA PRO A 317 35.05 11.56 25.38
C PRO A 317 36.15 12.02 24.40
N SER A 318 37.18 11.19 24.18
CA SER A 318 38.03 11.29 22.99
C SER A 318 38.42 9.91 22.46
N SER A 319 38.33 9.75 21.13
CA SER A 319 38.75 8.59 20.30
C SER A 319 38.07 7.24 20.55
N ASP A 320 36.79 7.11 20.20
CA ASP A 320 36.16 5.80 19.91
C ASP A 320 36.36 5.38 18.43
N VAL A 321 37.63 5.29 18.01
CA VAL A 321 38.01 4.86 16.65
C VAL A 321 37.66 3.38 16.43
N VAL A 322 37.61 2.58 17.50
CA VAL A 322 37.26 1.16 17.45
C VAL A 322 35.75 0.98 17.26
N GLY A 323 34.91 1.77 17.94
CA GLY A 323 33.48 1.84 17.68
C GLY A 323 33.15 2.30 16.26
N GLU A 324 33.92 3.25 15.70
CA GLU A 324 33.81 3.66 14.30
C GLU A 324 34.17 2.51 13.33
N ILE A 325 35.17 1.69 13.66
CA ILE A 325 35.51 0.47 12.89
C ILE A 325 34.39 -0.58 13.00
N PHE A 326 33.82 -0.82 14.19
CA PHE A 326 32.66 -1.72 14.35
C PHE A 326 31.36 -1.17 13.77
N ALA A 327 31.24 0.14 13.57
CA ALA A 327 30.16 0.76 12.81
C ALA A 327 30.37 0.55 11.31
N ARG A 328 31.59 0.76 10.80
CA ARG A 328 31.96 0.46 9.39
C ARG A 328 31.81 -1.04 9.06
N LEU A 329 32.19 -1.94 9.96
CA LEU A 329 32.03 -3.39 9.75
C LEU A 329 30.55 -3.79 9.68
N ARG A 330 29.69 -3.17 10.50
CA ARG A 330 28.23 -3.39 10.46
C ARG A 330 27.58 -2.79 9.21
N ALA A 331 28.09 -1.64 8.73
CA ALA A 331 27.67 -1.03 7.47
C ALA A 331 28.06 -1.92 6.26
N SER A 332 29.31 -2.38 6.18
CA SER A 332 29.77 -3.22 5.07
C SER A 332 29.06 -4.58 5.03
N THR A 333 28.71 -5.17 6.17
CA THR A 333 27.90 -6.41 6.19
C THR A 333 26.43 -6.22 5.77
N HIS A 334 25.96 -4.98 5.61
CA HIS A 334 24.61 -4.67 5.13
C HIS A 334 24.55 -4.33 3.63
N GLU A 335 25.69 -4.08 2.97
CA GLU A 335 25.73 -3.73 1.54
C GLU A 335 25.88 -4.96 0.60
N GLU A 336 26.26 -6.14 1.10
CA GLU A 336 26.40 -7.37 0.29
C GLU A 336 25.13 -8.24 0.16
N LYS A 337 23.95 -7.78 0.61
CA LYS A 337 22.68 -8.52 0.42
C LYS A 337 21.55 -7.65 -0.13
N GLY A 338 21.48 -7.60 -1.46
CA GLY A 338 20.27 -7.33 -2.23
C GLY A 338 19.72 -5.91 -2.11
N SER A 339 19.62 -5.21 -3.24
CA SER A 339 19.08 -3.85 -3.34
C SER A 339 17.69 -3.71 -2.68
N GLU A 340 17.64 -3.19 -1.46
CA GLU A 340 16.43 -2.55 -0.94
C GLU A 340 16.19 -1.23 -1.69
N PRO A 341 14.96 -0.91 -2.09
CA PRO A 341 14.65 0.42 -2.59
C PRO A 341 14.85 1.43 -1.46
N THR A 342 15.56 2.52 -1.77
CA THR A 342 15.87 3.61 -0.85
C THR A 342 14.65 4.01 -0.02
N PRO A 343 14.73 4.08 1.32
CA PRO A 343 13.61 4.53 2.12
C PRO A 343 13.22 5.95 1.68
N PRO A 344 11.92 6.25 1.48
CA PRO A 344 11.50 7.61 1.14
C PRO A 344 11.99 8.56 2.22
N LYS A 345 12.46 9.75 1.79
CA LYS A 345 12.88 10.81 2.70
C LYS A 345 11.80 10.99 3.76
N ARG A 346 12.19 10.85 5.03
CA ARG A 346 11.32 11.00 6.20
C ARG A 346 10.47 12.27 5.99
N PRO A 347 9.13 12.18 5.96
CA PRO A 347 8.30 13.37 5.76
C PRO A 347 8.64 14.37 6.86
N THR A 348 8.69 15.64 6.48
CA THR A 348 8.83 16.77 7.40
C THR A 348 7.80 16.59 8.52
N LYS A 349 8.20 16.74 9.78
CA LYS A 349 7.25 16.70 10.90
C LYS A 349 6.23 17.84 10.73
N VAL A 350 5.09 17.54 10.13
CA VAL A 350 3.91 18.40 10.17
C VAL A 350 3.51 18.51 11.64
N ALA A 351 3.20 19.73 12.08
CA ALA A 351 2.96 20.02 13.48
C ALA A 351 1.74 19.23 14.01
N THR A 352 1.85 18.70 15.23
CA THR A 352 0.79 17.97 15.95
C THR A 352 -0.34 18.88 16.46
N THR A 353 -0.54 20.04 15.83
CA THR A 353 -1.64 20.97 16.06
C THR A 353 -2.57 20.88 14.86
N PRO A 354 -3.84 20.44 15.01
CA PRO A 354 -4.77 20.40 13.89
C PRO A 354 -4.95 21.81 13.32
N VAL A 355 -4.88 21.95 12.00
CA VAL A 355 -4.95 23.24 11.30
C VAL A 355 -6.34 23.43 10.69
N THR A 356 -7.04 22.33 10.40
CA THR A 356 -8.38 22.27 9.83
C THR A 356 -9.29 21.35 10.66
N PRO A 357 -10.63 21.48 10.54
CA PRO A 357 -11.57 20.55 11.18
C PRO A 357 -11.36 19.09 10.72
N ASP A 358 -10.97 18.88 9.47
CA ASP A 358 -10.71 17.55 8.92
C ASP A 358 -9.46 16.91 9.58
N ASP A 359 -8.42 17.69 9.91
CA ASP A 359 -7.26 17.20 10.67
C ASP A 359 -7.66 16.67 12.06
N GLU A 360 -8.59 17.35 12.73
CA GLU A 360 -9.09 16.93 14.05
C GLU A 360 -9.85 15.59 13.95
N LEU A 361 -10.65 15.41 12.90
CA LEU A 361 -11.34 14.14 12.63
C LEU A 361 -10.34 13.00 12.35
N PHE A 362 -9.23 13.25 11.66
CA PHE A 362 -8.15 12.27 11.49
C PHE A 362 -7.46 11.92 12.82
N LEU A 363 -7.20 12.89 13.69
CA LEU A 363 -6.65 12.63 15.03
C LEU A 363 -7.62 11.79 15.88
N GLN A 364 -8.92 12.10 15.85
CA GLN A 364 -9.96 11.32 16.55
C GLN A 364 -10.06 9.88 16.00
N ARG A 365 -9.99 9.70 14.67
CA ARG A 365 -9.92 8.37 14.02
C ARG A 365 -8.71 7.57 14.47
N GLU A 366 -7.50 8.12 14.36
CA GLU A 366 -6.28 7.37 14.71
C GLU A 366 -6.24 7.03 16.20
N ALA A 367 -6.75 7.91 17.08
CA ALA A 367 -6.92 7.62 18.50
C ALA A 367 -7.91 6.47 18.77
N ALA A 368 -9.05 6.44 18.05
CA ALA A 368 -10.02 5.35 18.15
C ALA A 368 -9.50 4.02 17.56
N LEU A 369 -8.65 4.07 16.54
CA LEU A 369 -8.12 2.89 15.85
C LEU A 369 -6.89 2.30 16.55
N ALA A 370 -6.05 3.14 17.18
CA ALA A 370 -4.78 2.76 17.81
C ALA A 370 -4.83 1.51 18.73
N PRO A 371 -5.77 1.37 19.70
CA PRO A 371 -5.81 0.19 20.56
C PRO A 371 -6.05 -1.09 19.75
N HIS A 372 -7.02 -1.07 18.83
CA HIS A 372 -7.39 -2.22 18.02
C HIS A 372 -6.31 -2.60 16.99
N LEU A 373 -5.62 -1.61 16.41
CA LEU A 373 -4.47 -1.83 15.54
C LEU A 373 -3.30 -2.46 16.31
N SER A 374 -3.00 -1.97 17.52
CA SER A 374 -1.93 -2.54 18.36
C SER A 374 -2.20 -4.01 18.72
N GLU A 375 -3.47 -4.34 18.96
CA GLU A 375 -3.92 -5.69 19.26
C GLU A 375 -3.89 -6.60 18.02
N LEU A 376 -4.35 -6.12 16.87
CA LEU A 376 -4.27 -6.83 15.58
C LEU A 376 -2.82 -7.19 15.26
N VAL A 377 -1.90 -6.22 15.32
CA VAL A 377 -0.46 -6.45 15.09
C VAL A 377 0.09 -7.48 16.08
N ARG A 378 -0.31 -7.41 17.36
CA ARG A 378 0.12 -8.36 18.40
C ARG A 378 -0.39 -9.79 18.13
N HIS A 379 -1.64 -9.96 17.70
CA HIS A 379 -2.20 -11.28 17.39
C HIS A 379 -1.58 -11.87 16.12
N VAL A 380 -1.48 -11.09 15.04
CA VAL A 380 -0.92 -11.57 13.77
C VAL A 380 0.59 -11.86 13.91
N LYS A 381 1.36 -11.08 14.68
CA LYS A 381 2.78 -11.40 14.98
C LYS A 381 3.00 -12.65 15.83
N ARG A 382 1.96 -13.14 16.54
CA ARG A 382 1.96 -14.45 17.21
C ARG A 382 1.63 -15.55 16.22
N ALA A 383 0.53 -15.42 15.47
CA ALA A 383 0.18 -16.37 14.41
C ALA A 383 1.34 -16.58 13.42
N LEU A 384 2.06 -15.52 13.03
CA LEU A 384 3.28 -15.61 12.21
C LEU A 384 4.41 -16.40 12.88
N GLN A 385 4.58 -16.33 14.20
CA GLN A 385 5.58 -17.12 14.93
C GLN A 385 5.18 -18.58 15.01
N ASP A 386 3.91 -18.86 15.29
CA ASP A 386 3.40 -20.22 15.42
C ASP A 386 3.44 -20.93 14.06
N ASP A 387 3.05 -20.23 12.99
CA ASP A 387 3.14 -20.71 11.61
C ASP A 387 4.59 -20.82 11.10
N GLN A 388 5.49 -19.92 11.54
CA GLN A 388 6.93 -20.06 11.31
C GLN A 388 7.49 -21.33 11.94
N ASN A 389 7.12 -21.66 13.18
CA ASN A 389 7.56 -22.87 13.86
C ASN A 389 7.08 -24.12 13.10
N VAL A 390 5.79 -24.18 12.76
CA VAL A 390 5.19 -25.27 11.96
C VAL A 390 5.87 -25.43 10.61
N MET A 391 6.17 -24.33 9.92
CA MET A 391 6.86 -24.35 8.62
C MET A 391 8.32 -24.78 8.73
N ILE A 392 9.05 -24.32 9.75
CA ILE A 392 10.44 -24.75 10.00
C ILE A 392 10.50 -26.26 10.28
N ASP A 393 9.59 -26.79 11.10
CA ASP A 393 9.58 -28.22 11.43
C ASP A 393 9.16 -29.09 10.23
N ARG A 394 8.24 -28.62 9.37
CA ARG A 394 7.88 -29.30 8.12
C ARG A 394 9.00 -29.33 7.07
N LEU A 395 9.86 -28.30 7.05
CA LEU A 395 10.87 -28.09 5.99
C LEU A 395 12.31 -28.40 6.41
N ARG A 396 12.51 -28.91 7.63
CA ARG A 396 13.81 -29.22 8.22
C ARG A 396 14.55 -30.30 7.42
N GLY A 397 15.65 -29.93 6.74
CA GLY A 397 16.43 -30.85 5.92
C GLY A 397 15.85 -31.12 4.52
N VAL A 398 14.86 -30.32 4.08
CA VAL A 398 14.27 -30.42 2.74
C VAL A 398 14.99 -29.46 1.80
N GLN A 399 15.69 -30.01 0.81
CA GLN A 399 16.42 -29.26 -0.21
C GLN A 399 15.66 -29.27 -1.56
N GLY A 400 15.86 -28.22 -2.37
CA GLY A 400 15.24 -28.12 -3.71
C GLY A 400 13.77 -27.67 -3.69
N MET A 401 12.91 -28.40 -4.39
CA MET A 401 11.49 -28.04 -4.57
C MET A 401 10.66 -28.44 -3.34
N ILE A 402 10.00 -27.44 -2.74
CA ILE A 402 9.42 -27.50 -1.39
C ILE A 402 7.87 -27.54 -1.38
N THR A 403 7.23 -27.46 -2.55
CA THR A 403 5.79 -27.19 -2.70
C THR A 403 4.89 -28.09 -1.85
N ASP A 404 5.22 -29.37 -1.77
CA ASP A 404 4.34 -30.40 -1.21
C ASP A 404 4.48 -30.48 0.31
N GLN A 405 5.66 -30.15 0.84
CA GLN A 405 6.01 -30.25 2.26
C GLN A 405 5.44 -29.08 3.09
N MET A 406 5.04 -27.97 2.45
CA MET A 406 4.44 -26.82 3.13
C MET A 406 3.05 -27.12 3.72
N GLY A 407 2.39 -28.19 3.24
CA GLY A 407 1.01 -28.55 3.60
C GLY A 407 -0.03 -27.53 3.08
N ASP A 408 -1.27 -27.66 3.53
CA ASP A 408 -2.41 -26.94 2.95
C ASP A 408 -2.34 -25.40 3.13
N VAL A 409 -2.70 -24.70 2.05
CA VAL A 409 -2.80 -23.23 1.99
C VAL A 409 -4.05 -22.74 2.71
N ALA A 410 -5.18 -23.46 2.64
CA ALA A 410 -6.43 -23.04 3.26
C ALA A 410 -6.36 -23.12 4.79
N GLU A 411 -5.77 -24.19 5.34
CA GLU A 411 -5.43 -24.32 6.76
C GLU A 411 -4.55 -23.15 7.24
N GLN A 412 -3.49 -22.82 6.50
CA GLN A 412 -2.60 -21.71 6.82
C GLN A 412 -3.32 -20.35 6.83
N ARG A 413 -4.15 -20.08 5.81
CA ARG A 413 -4.98 -18.87 5.73
C ARG A 413 -5.93 -18.79 6.93
N SER A 414 -6.59 -19.89 7.27
CA SER A 414 -7.56 -19.98 8.39
C SER A 414 -6.94 -19.54 9.73
N ARG A 415 -5.68 -19.92 10.01
CA ARG A 415 -4.96 -19.47 11.21
C ARG A 415 -4.82 -17.95 11.27
N TYR A 416 -4.48 -17.31 10.16
CA TYR A 416 -4.35 -15.84 10.08
C TYR A 416 -5.71 -15.13 10.20
N VAL A 417 -6.75 -15.66 9.55
CA VAL A 417 -8.12 -15.14 9.67
C VAL A 417 -8.60 -15.20 11.13
N ALA A 418 -8.47 -16.37 11.77
CA ALA A 418 -8.88 -16.58 13.15
C ALA A 418 -8.15 -15.64 14.13
N ALA A 419 -6.84 -15.43 13.94
CA ALA A 419 -6.05 -14.52 14.76
C ALA A 419 -6.42 -13.03 14.57
N ALA A 420 -6.95 -12.64 13.41
CA ALA A 420 -7.23 -11.25 13.06
C ALA A 420 -8.69 -10.82 13.30
N THR A 421 -9.64 -11.75 13.20
CA THR A 421 -11.09 -11.49 13.13
C THR A 421 -11.61 -10.57 14.24
N ASP A 422 -11.30 -10.86 15.51
CA ASP A 422 -11.85 -10.06 16.62
C ASP A 422 -11.28 -8.64 16.67
N SER A 423 -9.99 -8.47 16.35
CA SER A 423 -9.35 -7.15 16.30
C SER A 423 -9.86 -6.31 15.12
N ILE A 424 -10.10 -6.94 13.97
CA ILE A 424 -10.71 -6.32 12.78
C ILE A 424 -12.17 -5.92 13.06
N ARG A 425 -12.94 -6.80 13.72
CA ARG A 425 -14.32 -6.51 14.16
C ARG A 425 -14.37 -5.38 15.20
N ALA A 426 -13.37 -5.28 16.08
CA ALA A 426 -13.24 -4.16 17.00
C ALA A 426 -12.92 -2.84 16.27
N ALA A 427 -12.02 -2.85 15.28
CA ALA A 427 -11.74 -1.68 14.43
C ALA A 427 -13.00 -1.19 13.67
N ALA A 428 -13.83 -2.10 13.14
CA ALA A 428 -15.11 -1.74 12.54
C ALA A 428 -16.09 -1.12 13.55
N LYS A 429 -16.20 -1.66 14.77
CA LYS A 429 -17.00 -1.07 15.86
C LYS A 429 -16.49 0.31 16.30
N ALA A 430 -15.19 0.57 16.19
CA ALA A 430 -14.62 1.90 16.42
C ALA A 430 -15.09 2.91 15.35
N GLY A 431 -15.20 2.49 14.08
CA GLY A 431 -15.79 3.32 13.00
C GLY A 431 -17.26 3.68 13.25
N VAL A 432 -18.06 2.74 13.76
CA VAL A 432 -19.45 3.01 14.17
C VAL A 432 -19.51 4.01 15.33
N THR A 433 -18.68 3.78 16.36
CA THR A 433 -18.62 4.66 17.53
C THR A 433 -18.13 6.07 17.18
N PHE A 434 -17.17 6.19 16.26
CA PHE A 434 -16.70 7.46 15.70
C PHE A 434 -17.84 8.21 15.00
N SER A 435 -18.57 7.54 14.10
CA SER A 435 -19.70 8.14 13.37
C SER A 435 -20.79 8.70 14.29
N ARG A 436 -21.11 7.96 15.36
CA ARG A 436 -22.01 8.40 16.43
C ARG A 436 -21.51 9.62 17.19
N THR A 437 -20.19 9.72 17.39
CA THR A 437 -19.56 10.82 18.14
C THR A 437 -19.47 12.09 17.31
N VAL A 438 -19.15 11.96 16.02
CA VAL A 438 -18.93 13.08 15.08
C VAL A 438 -20.23 13.66 14.54
N ALA A 439 -21.19 12.82 14.15
CA ALA A 439 -22.41 13.24 13.44
C ALA A 439 -23.71 12.73 14.09
N GLY A 440 -23.65 12.08 15.25
CA GLY A 440 -24.84 11.56 15.95
C GLY A 440 -25.50 10.34 15.29
N VAL A 441 -24.99 9.86 14.16
CA VAL A 441 -25.60 8.75 13.40
C VAL A 441 -25.32 7.42 14.08
N SER A 442 -26.34 6.57 14.20
CA SER A 442 -26.27 5.32 14.96
C SER A 442 -26.86 4.13 14.21
N GLY A 443 -26.30 3.80 13.04
CA GLY A 443 -26.42 2.46 12.46
C GLY A 443 -25.65 1.41 13.27
N ASP A 444 -25.96 0.13 13.00
CA ASP A 444 -25.26 -1.04 13.55
C ASP A 444 -24.45 -1.74 12.44
N LEU A 445 -23.54 -2.64 12.83
CA LEU A 445 -22.83 -3.52 11.87
C LEU A 445 -23.78 -4.63 11.35
N VAL A 446 -24.75 -4.25 10.53
CA VAL A 446 -25.65 -5.19 9.85
C VAL A 446 -24.92 -5.84 8.68
N GLY A 447 -24.58 -7.12 8.82
CA GLY A 447 -23.81 -7.89 7.84
C GLY A 447 -22.30 -7.88 8.12
N THR A 448 -21.82 -8.89 8.84
CA THR A 448 -20.38 -9.04 9.15
C THR A 448 -19.53 -9.42 7.93
N ALA A 449 -20.14 -9.75 6.79
CA ALA A 449 -19.46 -10.22 5.58
C ALA A 449 -18.30 -9.33 5.13
N ALA A 450 -18.48 -8.01 5.02
CA ALA A 450 -17.41 -7.09 4.60
C ALA A 450 -16.26 -6.99 5.64
N VAL A 451 -16.56 -7.20 6.92
CA VAL A 451 -15.58 -7.22 8.01
C VAL A 451 -14.82 -8.56 8.03
N GLU A 452 -15.48 -9.66 7.72
CA GLU A 452 -14.91 -11.00 7.58
C GLU A 452 -14.08 -11.14 6.29
N GLU A 453 -14.47 -10.45 5.22
CA GLU A 453 -13.68 -10.27 4.00
C GLU A 453 -12.34 -9.58 4.29
N CYS A 454 -12.33 -8.51 5.10
CA CYS A 454 -11.09 -7.86 5.54
C CYS A 454 -10.12 -8.82 6.26
N ALA A 455 -10.63 -9.73 7.09
CA ALA A 455 -9.82 -10.77 7.75
C ALA A 455 -9.33 -11.83 6.73
N THR A 456 -10.20 -12.22 5.81
CA THR A 456 -9.94 -13.18 4.73
C THR A 456 -8.83 -12.68 3.80
N ASP A 457 -8.89 -11.43 3.37
CA ASP A 457 -7.89 -10.80 2.51
C ASP A 457 -6.52 -10.69 3.18
N LEU A 458 -6.48 -10.37 4.48
CA LEU A 458 -5.24 -10.39 5.27
C LEU A 458 -4.63 -11.80 5.29
N GLY A 459 -5.45 -12.83 5.54
CA GLY A 459 -5.01 -14.22 5.55
C GLY A 459 -4.52 -14.72 4.18
N ILE A 460 -5.25 -14.38 3.11
CA ILE A 460 -4.87 -14.67 1.72
C ILE A 460 -3.54 -13.99 1.38
N THR A 461 -3.42 -12.69 1.65
CA THR A 461 -2.23 -11.88 1.35
C THR A 461 -0.99 -12.43 2.05
N LEU A 462 -1.09 -12.74 3.35
CA LEU A 462 0.02 -13.31 4.12
C LEU A 462 0.43 -14.68 3.60
N ALA A 463 -0.51 -15.61 3.44
CA ALA A 463 -0.20 -16.96 2.99
C ALA A 463 0.42 -16.96 1.58
N LEU A 464 -0.10 -16.16 0.64
CA LEU A 464 0.47 -16.03 -0.70
C LEU A 464 1.88 -15.43 -0.68
N ALA A 465 2.08 -14.32 0.04
CA ALA A 465 3.37 -13.64 0.06
C ALA A 465 4.47 -14.46 0.76
N LEU A 466 4.15 -15.10 1.88
CA LEU A 466 5.06 -16.00 2.58
C LEU A 466 5.37 -17.23 1.72
N ARG A 467 4.37 -17.90 1.13
CA ARG A 467 4.63 -19.09 0.29
C ARG A 467 5.48 -18.76 -0.92
N LYS A 468 5.16 -17.68 -1.64
CA LYS A 468 5.96 -17.19 -2.78
C LYS A 468 7.41 -16.91 -2.36
N ARG A 469 7.65 -16.37 -1.16
CA ARG A 469 9.00 -16.07 -0.67
C ARG A 469 9.79 -17.32 -0.26
N VAL A 470 9.14 -18.30 0.38
CA VAL A 470 9.77 -19.58 0.76
C VAL A 470 10.06 -20.47 -0.45
N GLN A 471 9.17 -20.46 -1.45
CA GLN A 471 9.34 -21.20 -2.70
C GLN A 471 10.34 -20.56 -3.67
N ALA A 472 10.85 -19.36 -3.38
CA ALA A 472 11.85 -18.72 -4.23
C ALA A 472 13.10 -19.60 -4.35
N ASP A 473 13.66 -19.64 -5.57
CA ASP A 473 14.82 -20.45 -5.90
C ASP A 473 16.02 -20.08 -5.02
N GLY A 474 16.65 -21.12 -4.47
CA GLY A 474 17.78 -20.99 -3.57
C GLY A 474 18.36 -22.35 -3.26
N ASN A 475 19.68 -22.40 -3.07
CA ASN A 475 20.41 -23.62 -2.71
C ASN A 475 20.36 -23.90 -1.19
N ASP A 476 19.73 -23.01 -0.43
CA ASP A 476 19.58 -23.03 1.03
C ASP A 476 18.51 -24.03 1.50
N ASP A 477 18.66 -24.54 2.72
CA ASP A 477 17.70 -25.48 3.32
C ASP A 477 16.30 -24.87 3.45
N GLY A 478 15.27 -25.70 3.35
CA GLY A 478 13.88 -25.27 3.44
C GLY A 478 13.53 -24.55 4.74
N ALA A 479 14.10 -24.98 5.87
CA ALA A 479 13.91 -24.29 7.14
C ALA A 479 14.61 -22.92 7.18
N GLU A 480 15.75 -22.75 6.50
CA GLU A 480 16.45 -21.46 6.40
C GLU A 480 15.67 -20.48 5.52
N ARG A 481 15.15 -20.93 4.37
CA ARG A 481 14.27 -20.13 3.50
C ARG A 481 12.98 -19.73 4.22
N ALA A 482 12.36 -20.63 4.98
CA ALA A 482 11.24 -20.31 5.85
C ALA A 482 11.61 -19.23 6.88
N ASN A 483 12.68 -19.44 7.64
CA ASN A 483 13.12 -18.51 8.68
C ASN A 483 13.40 -17.10 8.13
N ALA A 484 14.04 -17.00 6.95
CA ALA A 484 14.26 -15.74 6.26
C ALA A 484 12.94 -15.05 5.87
N ALA A 485 12.01 -15.77 5.23
CA ALA A 485 10.73 -15.23 4.78
C ALA A 485 9.87 -14.69 5.94
N TYR A 486 9.76 -15.44 7.04
CA TYR A 486 9.02 -15.01 8.23
C TYR A 486 9.68 -13.82 8.93
N LYS A 487 11.02 -13.81 9.05
CA LYS A 487 11.76 -12.69 9.63
C LYS A 487 11.60 -11.39 8.82
N GLU A 488 11.60 -11.49 7.49
CA GLU A 488 11.37 -10.38 6.55
C GLU A 488 9.96 -9.77 6.71
N TRP A 489 8.94 -10.60 6.98
CA TRP A 489 7.55 -10.13 7.13
C TRP A 489 7.18 -9.63 8.52
N ARG A 490 7.73 -10.20 9.59
CA ARG A 490 7.32 -9.92 10.99
C ARG A 490 7.70 -8.52 11.52
N GLY A 491 8.46 -7.73 10.75
CA GLY A 491 8.81 -6.34 11.04
C GLY A 491 7.79 -5.33 10.50
N ALA A 492 8.28 -4.27 9.84
CA ALA A 492 7.45 -3.17 9.34
C ALA A 492 6.42 -3.56 8.26
N ARG A 493 6.60 -4.70 7.58
CA ARG A 493 5.66 -5.16 6.54
C ARG A 493 4.32 -5.60 7.12
N ILE A 494 4.33 -6.39 8.20
CA ILE A 494 3.09 -6.79 8.86
C ILE A 494 2.40 -5.60 9.54
N GLU A 495 3.16 -4.66 10.11
CA GLU A 495 2.59 -3.44 10.70
C GLU A 495 1.84 -2.60 9.66
N ARG A 496 2.41 -2.44 8.46
CA ARG A 496 1.75 -1.74 7.34
C ARG A 496 0.48 -2.46 6.89
N LEU A 497 0.54 -3.78 6.65
CA LEU A 497 -0.62 -4.57 6.22
C LEU A 497 -1.75 -4.55 7.26
N CYS A 498 -1.42 -4.71 8.55
CA CYS A 498 -2.40 -4.57 9.62
C CYS A 498 -2.98 -3.16 9.70
N GLY A 499 -2.18 -2.12 9.45
CA GLY A 499 -2.65 -0.73 9.38
C GLY A 499 -3.67 -0.52 8.27
N ASP A 500 -3.37 -0.96 7.04
CA ASP A 500 -4.25 -0.83 5.89
C ASP A 500 -5.58 -1.60 6.10
N ILE A 501 -5.51 -2.83 6.62
CA ILE A 501 -6.69 -3.66 6.90
C ILE A 501 -7.53 -3.11 8.06
N ALA A 502 -6.90 -2.59 9.12
CA ALA A 502 -7.62 -1.95 10.24
C ALA A 502 -8.33 -0.67 9.77
N ARG A 503 -7.70 0.13 8.91
CA ARG A 503 -8.32 1.32 8.28
C ARG A 503 -9.48 0.95 7.36
N ARG A 504 -9.35 -0.11 6.55
CA ARG A 504 -10.45 -0.66 5.74
C ARG A 504 -11.64 -1.02 6.62
N ALA A 505 -11.41 -1.82 7.66
CA ALA A 505 -12.45 -2.24 8.59
C ALA A 505 -13.11 -1.06 9.33
N PHE A 506 -12.34 -0.05 9.74
CA PHE A 506 -12.86 1.18 10.31
C PHE A 506 -13.80 1.91 9.33
N ASN A 507 -13.39 2.10 8.08
CA ASN A 507 -14.22 2.75 7.07
C ASN A 507 -15.49 1.93 6.74
N VAL A 508 -15.42 0.60 6.69
CA VAL A 508 -16.61 -0.29 6.62
C VAL A 508 -17.57 0.00 7.77
N GLY A 509 -17.04 0.19 8.99
CA GLY A 509 -17.83 0.59 10.16
C GLY A 509 -18.48 1.97 10.04
N VAL A 510 -17.79 2.95 9.45
CA VAL A 510 -18.37 4.27 9.17
C VAL A 510 -19.50 4.17 8.15
N ILE A 511 -19.30 3.44 7.04
CA ILE A 511 -20.32 3.21 6.02
C ILE A 511 -21.57 2.55 6.61
N ALA A 512 -21.41 1.47 7.39
CA ALA A 512 -22.52 0.78 8.04
C ALA A 512 -23.26 1.68 9.06
N ALA A 513 -22.55 2.51 9.81
CA ALA A 513 -23.17 3.47 10.73
C ALA A 513 -23.96 4.56 10.02
N CYS A 514 -23.62 4.88 8.77
CA CYS A 514 -24.23 5.91 7.94
C CYS A 514 -25.27 5.36 6.94
N GLU A 515 -25.76 4.13 7.11
CA GLU A 515 -26.73 3.53 6.18
C GLU A 515 -27.98 4.43 6.03
N GLY A 516 -28.33 4.76 4.78
CA GLY A 516 -29.42 5.69 4.46
C GLY A 516 -29.09 7.19 4.62
N THR A 517 -27.90 7.55 5.10
CA THR A 517 -27.41 8.94 5.17
C THR A 517 -26.29 9.19 4.15
N GLN A 518 -25.80 10.44 4.10
CA GLN A 518 -24.69 10.84 3.24
C GLN A 518 -23.34 10.75 3.95
N VAL A 519 -22.29 10.53 3.16
CA VAL A 519 -20.89 10.47 3.56
C VAL A 519 -20.02 11.19 2.53
N ARG A 520 -18.84 11.67 2.94
CA ARG A 520 -17.80 12.17 2.01
C ARG A 520 -16.46 11.50 2.24
N MET A 521 -15.67 11.39 1.19
CA MET A 521 -14.28 10.98 1.27
C MET A 521 -13.39 12.18 1.58
N VAL A 522 -12.41 11.99 2.47
CA VAL A 522 -11.45 13.02 2.88
C VAL A 522 -10.02 12.48 2.75
N ILE A 523 -9.16 13.34 2.19
CA ILE A 523 -7.74 13.09 2.00
C ILE A 523 -7.03 13.16 3.35
N SER A 524 -6.14 12.20 3.62
CA SER A 524 -5.31 12.24 4.84
C SER A 524 -4.33 13.41 4.79
N PRO A 525 -4.13 14.17 5.88
CA PRO A 525 -3.15 15.25 5.93
C PRO A 525 -1.69 14.75 5.98
N THR A 526 -1.45 13.45 6.17
CA THR A 526 -0.12 12.86 6.33
C THR A 526 0.58 12.48 5.02
N ASP A 527 -0.18 12.17 3.97
CA ASP A 527 0.33 11.51 2.76
C ASP A 527 -0.22 12.17 1.50
N GLU A 528 0.57 12.21 0.43
CA GLU A 528 0.10 12.76 -0.85
C GLU A 528 -0.95 11.83 -1.48
N PRO A 529 -2.17 12.32 -1.78
CA PRO A 529 -3.25 11.49 -2.30
C PRO A 529 -2.96 11.05 -3.74
N CYS A 530 -3.31 9.81 -4.08
CA CYS A 530 -3.37 9.37 -5.46
C CYS A 530 -4.55 10.03 -6.21
N ASP A 531 -4.53 10.01 -7.54
CA ASP A 531 -5.53 10.74 -8.33
C ASP A 531 -6.95 10.21 -8.17
N ALA A 532 -7.12 8.91 -7.86
CA ALA A 532 -8.41 8.35 -7.48
C ALA A 532 -8.92 8.91 -6.13
N CYS A 533 -8.04 9.05 -5.13
CA CYS A 533 -8.40 9.71 -3.85
C CYS A 533 -8.75 11.18 -4.04
N LYS A 534 -8.05 11.90 -4.93
CA LYS A 534 -8.37 13.30 -5.29
C LYS A 534 -9.75 13.39 -5.96
N LEU A 535 -10.03 12.51 -6.91
CA LEU A 535 -11.30 12.43 -7.63
C LEU A 535 -12.46 12.18 -6.66
N ASP A 536 -12.35 11.14 -5.83
CA ASP A 536 -13.39 10.78 -4.86
C ASP A 536 -13.64 11.90 -3.83
N ALA A 537 -12.59 12.50 -3.28
CA ALA A 537 -12.73 13.63 -2.37
C ALA A 537 -13.33 14.88 -3.03
N SER A 538 -13.05 15.11 -4.32
CA SER A 538 -13.66 16.22 -5.09
C SER A 538 -15.12 15.99 -5.46
N SER A 539 -15.60 14.75 -5.38
CA SER A 539 -16.94 14.36 -5.85
C SER A 539 -18.08 14.68 -4.87
N GLY A 540 -17.76 15.15 -3.66
CA GLY A 540 -18.73 15.65 -2.69
C GLY A 540 -19.39 14.56 -1.83
N MET A 541 -20.68 14.75 -1.55
CA MET A 541 -21.48 13.87 -0.69
C MET A 541 -22.13 12.74 -1.49
N HIS A 542 -21.98 11.50 -1.03
CA HIS A 542 -22.58 10.30 -1.62
C HIS A 542 -23.44 9.56 -0.58
N LEU A 543 -24.40 8.76 -1.02
CA LEU A 543 -25.12 7.87 -0.10
C LEU A 543 -24.18 6.77 0.40
N ALA A 544 -24.22 6.47 1.70
CA ALA A 544 -23.36 5.43 2.28
C ALA A 544 -23.55 4.08 1.57
N GLY A 545 -22.44 3.44 1.20
CA GLY A 545 -22.43 2.16 0.49
C GLY A 545 -22.54 2.26 -1.02
N GLN A 546 -22.78 3.45 -1.60
CA GLN A 546 -22.59 3.66 -3.04
C GLN A 546 -21.10 3.79 -3.38
N ASN A 547 -20.74 3.38 -4.60
CA ASN A 547 -19.38 3.53 -5.09
C ASN A 547 -19.10 5.00 -5.42
N PHE A 548 -17.98 5.52 -4.92
CA PHE A 548 -17.39 6.77 -5.39
C PHE A 548 -16.89 6.64 -6.84
N PRO A 549 -16.53 7.73 -7.54
CA PRO A 549 -16.07 7.68 -8.93
C PRO A 549 -14.89 6.74 -9.22
N SER A 550 -14.04 6.42 -8.24
CA SER A 550 -13.01 5.37 -8.34
C SER A 550 -13.55 3.94 -8.49
N GLY A 551 -14.85 3.73 -8.30
CA GLY A 551 -15.51 2.43 -8.32
C GLY A 551 -15.50 1.69 -6.97
N GLN A 552 -15.01 2.30 -5.89
CA GLN A 552 -14.98 1.72 -4.55
C GLN A 552 -15.95 2.45 -3.60
N PRO A 553 -16.57 1.75 -2.62
CA PRO A 553 -17.48 2.38 -1.65
C PRO A 553 -16.76 3.08 -0.49
N HIS A 554 -15.47 2.82 -0.27
CA HIS A 554 -14.64 3.49 0.74
C HIS A 554 -13.13 3.26 0.51
N PRO A 555 -12.24 4.12 1.07
CA PRO A 555 -10.80 3.85 1.15
C PRO A 555 -10.48 2.74 2.18
N PRO A 556 -9.25 2.19 2.20
CA PRO A 556 -8.11 2.48 1.34
C PRO A 556 -8.30 1.98 -0.10
N LEU A 557 -7.99 2.82 -1.09
CA LEU A 557 -8.05 2.45 -2.52
C LEU A 557 -6.83 1.63 -3.00
N HIS A 558 -5.73 1.68 -2.23
CA HIS A 558 -4.49 0.94 -2.48
C HIS A 558 -3.73 0.76 -1.15
N ALA A 559 -2.73 -0.14 -1.15
CA ALA A 559 -1.83 -0.29 -0.01
C ALA A 559 -1.17 1.04 0.38
N GLY A 560 -1.09 1.33 1.68
CA GLY A 560 -0.60 2.59 2.24
C GLY A 560 -1.56 3.78 2.16
N CYS A 561 -2.77 3.65 1.57
CA CYS A 561 -3.74 4.74 1.56
C CYS A 561 -4.26 5.01 2.98
N SER A 562 -4.04 6.22 3.48
CA SER A 562 -4.43 6.66 4.83
C SER A 562 -5.77 7.39 4.88
N CYS A 563 -6.35 7.76 3.73
CA CYS A 563 -7.63 8.48 3.59
C CYS A 563 -8.79 7.80 4.32
N ALA A 564 -9.83 8.59 4.61
CA ALA A 564 -11.01 8.14 5.35
C ALA A 564 -12.30 8.55 4.63
N VAL A 565 -13.38 7.81 4.90
CA VAL A 565 -14.73 8.32 4.70
C VAL A 565 -15.26 8.77 6.05
N ILE A 566 -15.99 9.88 6.08
CA ILE A 566 -16.64 10.43 7.26
C ILE A 566 -18.13 10.71 6.97
N PRO A 567 -18.99 10.76 8.00
CA PRO A 567 -20.37 11.21 7.85
C PRO A 567 -20.43 12.66 7.33
N ALA A 568 -21.53 13.00 6.66
CA ALA A 568 -21.84 14.34 6.17
C ALA A 568 -22.21 15.34 7.29
#